data_AF-A0A0T5ZEF3-F1
#
_entry.id   AF-A0A0T5ZEF3-F1
#
_cell.length_a   1.000
_cell.length_b   1.000
_cell.length_c   1.000
_cell.angle_alpha   90.00
_cell.angle_beta   90.00
_cell.angle_gamma   90.00
#
_symmetry.space_group_name_H-M   'P 1'
#
loop_
_entity.id
_entity.type
_entity.pdbx_description
1 polymer ?
#
loop_
_entity_poly.entity_id
_entity_poly.type
_entity_poly.pdbx_seq_one_letter_code
_entity_poly.pdbx_strand_id
1 'polypeptide(L)'
;MSRKKRQNIILGIIVIVVIGFVIVYYYSAEQTRIKGFTFGNNLQRIQEDLKKIQTEFQSEITVWEDGDISKDEFLGYSDMHISKMEELVSRYDILDPPEVFSSSVELFKLSTQSQLESDKEIIRWIQSGDIDAKIRSDSLMEESFGYEMAALAKFNAVKAGIDP
;
A
#
# COMPACT_ATOMS: atom_id res chain seq x y z
N MET A 1 14.97 17.28 -14.70
CA MET A 1 13.97 16.27 -15.11
C MET A 1 12.58 16.83 -14.83
N SER A 2 11.65 16.81 -15.79
CA SER A 2 10.36 17.54 -15.69
C SER A 2 9.39 16.92 -14.67
N ARG A 3 8.58 17.75 -13.99
CA ARG A 3 7.56 17.35 -12.98
C ARG A 3 6.71 16.16 -13.44
N LYS A 4 6.25 16.18 -14.70
CA LYS A 4 5.50 15.07 -15.33
C LYS A 4 6.26 13.75 -15.40
N LYS A 5 7.59 13.76 -15.60
CA LYS A 5 8.39 12.53 -15.72
C LYS A 5 8.59 11.85 -14.36
N ARG A 6 8.78 12.63 -13.28
CA ARG A 6 8.87 12.08 -11.91
C ARG A 6 7.53 11.54 -11.43
N GLN A 7 6.45 12.31 -11.61
CA GLN A 7 5.10 11.86 -11.30
C GLN A 7 4.73 10.57 -12.05
N ASN A 8 5.06 10.44 -13.34
CA ASN A 8 4.77 9.23 -14.09
C ASN A 8 5.59 8.00 -13.68
N ILE A 9 6.82 8.19 -13.16
CA ILE A 9 7.65 7.08 -12.66
C ILE A 9 7.11 6.62 -11.29
N ILE A 10 6.73 7.56 -10.41
CA ILE A 10 6.26 7.24 -9.07
C ILE A 10 4.79 6.75 -9.09
N LEU A 11 3.93 7.31 -9.95
CA LEU A 11 2.60 6.76 -10.25
C LEU A 11 2.66 5.38 -10.92
N GLY A 12 3.80 5.01 -11.52
CA GLY A 12 4.03 3.69 -12.09
C GLY A 12 4.28 2.59 -11.04
N ILE A 13 4.66 2.97 -9.82
CA ILE A 13 4.97 2.03 -8.72
C ILE A 13 3.70 1.58 -8.01
N ILE A 14 2.66 2.42 -7.95
CA ILE A 14 1.37 2.03 -7.35
C ILE A 14 0.57 1.21 -8.37
N VAL A 15 0.82 -0.10 -8.36
CA VAL A 15 0.11 -1.06 -9.20
C VAL A 15 -1.40 -0.90 -8.95
N ILE A 16 -2.16 -0.60 -10.00
CA ILE A 16 -3.62 -0.62 -9.92
C ILE A 16 -4.04 -2.08 -9.87
N VAL A 17 -4.23 -2.59 -8.66
CA VAL A 17 -4.77 -3.92 -8.48
C VAL A 17 -6.29 -3.85 -8.53
N VAL A 18 -6.86 -4.28 -9.64
CA VAL A 18 -8.29 -4.56 -9.72
C VAL A 18 -8.56 -5.89 -8.98
N ILE A 19 -8.78 -5.83 -7.66
CA ILE A 19 -9.02 -7.00 -6.79
C ILE A 19 -10.45 -7.56 -6.93
N GLY A 20 -11.38 -6.87 -7.59
CA GLY A 20 -12.76 -7.35 -7.78
C GLY A 20 -12.89 -8.56 -8.73
N PHE A 21 -13.94 -9.40 -8.71
CA PHE A 21 -14.72 -9.96 -7.61
C PHE A 21 -14.10 -11.33 -7.23
N VAL A 22 -14.04 -11.67 -5.95
CA VAL A 22 -13.79 -13.04 -5.48
C VAL A 22 -15.10 -13.82 -5.57
N ILE A 23 -15.45 -14.33 -6.76
CA ILE A 23 -16.50 -15.35 -6.89
C ILE A 23 -15.83 -16.70 -6.66
N VAL A 24 -15.72 -17.13 -5.41
CA VAL A 24 -15.29 -18.51 -5.11
C VAL A 24 -16.35 -19.45 -5.67
N TYR A 25 -16.00 -20.15 -6.74
CA TYR A 25 -16.76 -21.28 -7.28
C TYR A 25 -16.38 -22.54 -6.48
N TYR A 26 -16.93 -22.74 -5.29
CA TYR A 26 -17.11 -24.06 -4.67
C TYR A 26 -18.31 -24.05 -3.70
N TYR A 27 -18.95 -25.21 -3.61
CA TYR A 27 -20.36 -25.44 -3.30
C TYR A 27 -20.86 -25.03 -1.89
N SER A 28 -22.12 -24.57 -1.89
CA SER A 28 -23.10 -24.41 -0.78
C SER A 28 -23.05 -23.14 0.10
N ALA A 29 -24.26 -22.58 0.30
CA ALA A 29 -24.65 -21.47 1.17
C ALA A 29 -24.40 -20.03 0.67
N GLU A 30 -25.49 -19.34 0.39
CA GLU A 30 -25.62 -17.91 0.04
C GLU A 30 -24.77 -16.97 0.94
N GLN A 31 -24.52 -17.38 2.19
CA GLN A 31 -23.71 -16.67 3.19
C GLN A 31 -22.21 -16.62 2.86
N THR A 32 -21.62 -17.68 2.29
CA THR A 32 -20.20 -17.72 1.90
C THR A 32 -19.93 -16.78 0.71
N ARG A 33 -20.90 -16.64 -0.20
CA ARG A 33 -20.86 -15.70 -1.32
C ARG A 33 -20.85 -14.25 -0.82
N ILE A 34 -21.66 -13.93 0.20
CA ILE A 34 -21.70 -12.59 0.82
C ILE A 34 -20.39 -12.28 1.53
N LYS A 35 -19.84 -13.22 2.31
CA LYS A 35 -18.55 -13.04 3.01
C LYS A 35 -17.39 -12.80 2.05
N GLY A 36 -17.27 -13.60 0.99
CA GLY A 36 -16.22 -13.43 -0.03
C GLY A 36 -16.32 -12.10 -0.78
N PHE A 37 -17.55 -11.65 -1.06
CA PHE A 37 -17.79 -10.34 -1.67
C PHE A 37 -17.42 -9.18 -0.74
N THR A 38 -17.84 -9.22 0.53
CA THR A 38 -17.48 -8.21 1.53
C THR A 38 -15.97 -8.15 1.74
N PHE A 39 -15.31 -9.30 1.91
CA PHE A 39 -13.85 -9.40 2.00
C PHE A 39 -13.16 -8.74 0.80
N GLY A 40 -13.53 -9.13 -0.43
CA GLY A 40 -12.90 -8.61 -1.65
C GLY A 40 -13.05 -7.09 -1.79
N ASN A 41 -14.23 -6.55 -1.48
CA ASN A 41 -14.46 -5.10 -1.52
C ASN A 41 -13.68 -4.35 -0.44
N ASN A 42 -13.59 -4.90 0.77
CA ASN A 42 -12.83 -4.28 1.85
C ASN A 42 -11.33 -4.28 1.54
N LEU A 43 -10.81 -5.38 0.99
CA LEU A 43 -9.42 -5.46 0.55
C LEU A 43 -9.14 -4.45 -0.57
N GLN A 44 -10.02 -4.39 -1.58
CA GLN A 44 -9.90 -3.39 -2.64
C GLN A 44 -9.90 -1.96 -2.08
N ARG A 45 -10.80 -1.65 -1.14
CA ARG A 45 -10.84 -0.33 -0.51
C ARG A 45 -9.56 0.01 0.24
N ILE A 46 -8.94 -0.98 0.90
CA ILE A 46 -7.62 -0.78 1.54
C ILE A 46 -6.57 -0.41 0.49
N GLN A 47 -6.51 -1.12 -0.64
CA GLN A 47 -5.55 -0.83 -1.72
C GLN A 47 -5.80 0.55 -2.37
N GLU A 48 -7.05 0.93 -2.57
CA GLU A 48 -7.42 2.25 -3.11
C GLU A 48 -7.04 3.39 -2.16
N ASP A 49 -7.28 3.20 -0.86
CA ASP A 49 -6.90 4.17 0.17
C ASP A 49 -5.36 4.26 0.32
N LEU A 50 -4.64 3.12 0.27
CA LEU A 50 -3.17 3.08 0.23
C LEU A 50 -2.63 3.95 -0.89
N LYS A 51 -3.13 3.69 -2.11
CA LYS A 51 -2.75 4.45 -3.30
C LYS A 51 -2.97 5.94 -3.12
N LYS A 52 -4.13 6.32 -2.59
CA LYS A 52 -4.47 7.73 -2.39
C LYS A 52 -3.52 8.37 -1.38
N ILE A 53 -3.32 7.75 -0.22
CA ILE A 53 -2.44 8.24 0.85
C ILE A 53 -1.01 8.42 0.33
N GLN A 54 -0.46 7.42 -0.37
CA GLN A 54 0.88 7.47 -0.95
C GLN A 54 1.01 8.53 -2.05
N THR A 55 -0.02 8.68 -2.89
CA THR A 55 -0.02 9.71 -3.94
C THR A 55 -0.03 11.12 -3.33
N GLU A 56 -0.80 11.33 -2.26
CA GLU A 56 -0.81 12.59 -1.51
C GLU A 56 0.57 12.86 -0.90
N PHE A 57 1.18 11.88 -0.22
CA PHE A 57 2.50 12.02 0.40
C PHE A 57 3.60 12.37 -0.61
N GLN A 58 3.62 11.69 -1.74
CA GLN A 58 4.58 11.99 -2.81
C GLN A 58 4.37 13.39 -3.41
N SER A 59 3.12 13.84 -3.50
CA SER A 59 2.81 15.19 -3.94
C SER A 59 3.41 16.22 -2.96
N GLU A 60 3.24 16.03 -1.66
CA GLU A 60 3.81 16.92 -0.64
C GLU A 60 5.34 16.92 -0.63
N ILE A 61 5.99 15.75 -0.82
CA ILE A 61 7.45 15.69 -1.02
C ILE A 61 7.86 16.55 -2.22
N THR A 62 7.13 16.48 -3.32
CA THR A 62 7.45 17.24 -4.55
C THR A 62 7.29 18.75 -4.32
N VAL A 63 6.22 19.16 -3.64
CA VAL A 63 5.96 20.57 -3.30
C VAL A 63 7.06 21.11 -2.37
N TRP A 64 7.50 20.30 -1.40
CA TRP A 64 8.66 20.63 -0.55
C TRP A 64 9.97 20.72 -1.35
N GLU A 65 10.28 19.75 -2.21
CA GLU A 65 11.49 19.75 -3.06
C GLU A 65 11.57 20.97 -3.97
N ASP A 66 10.42 21.45 -4.45
CA ASP A 66 10.31 22.64 -5.30
C ASP A 66 10.42 23.95 -4.50
N GLY A 67 10.41 23.88 -3.17
CA GLY A 67 10.49 25.04 -2.27
C GLY A 67 9.17 25.79 -2.10
N ASP A 68 8.05 25.19 -2.53
CA ASP A 68 6.70 25.77 -2.46
C ASP A 68 6.13 25.70 -1.02
N ILE A 69 6.62 24.76 -0.19
CA ILE A 69 6.40 24.73 1.27
C ILE A 69 7.72 24.63 2.03
N SER A 70 7.72 25.13 3.26
CA SER A 70 8.83 24.97 4.19
C SER A 70 8.96 23.54 4.71
N LYS A 71 10.14 23.23 5.26
CA LYS A 71 10.38 21.97 5.96
C LYS A 71 9.41 21.75 7.12
N ASP A 72 9.12 22.78 7.91
CA ASP A 72 8.23 22.65 9.07
C ASP A 72 6.78 22.39 8.64
N GLU A 73 6.33 22.99 7.53
CA GLU A 73 5.02 22.69 6.93
C GLU A 73 4.94 21.23 6.45
N PHE A 74 5.98 20.73 5.76
CA PHE A 74 6.05 19.33 5.35
C PHE A 74 6.02 18.37 6.54
N LEU A 75 6.78 18.66 7.61
CA LEU A 75 6.83 17.83 8.81
C LEU A 75 5.47 17.81 9.53
N GLY A 76 4.77 18.94 9.59
CA GLY A 76 3.41 18.99 10.14
C GLY A 76 2.38 18.16 9.36
N TYR A 77 2.53 18.09 8.03
CA TYR A 77 1.73 17.18 7.20
C TYR A 77 2.12 15.71 7.42
N SER A 78 3.41 15.43 7.60
CA SER A 78 3.96 14.08 7.72
C SER A 78 3.38 13.30 8.91
N ASP A 79 3.11 13.95 10.04
CA ASP A 79 2.48 13.31 11.20
C ASP A 79 1.08 12.76 10.87
N MET A 80 0.31 13.52 10.09
CA MET A 80 -1.02 13.10 9.62
C MET A 80 -0.92 11.94 8.62
N HIS A 81 0.08 11.97 7.74
CA HIS A 81 0.35 10.88 6.80
C HIS A 81 0.64 9.56 7.53
N ILE A 82 1.56 9.59 8.50
CA ILE A 82 1.90 8.40 9.32
C ILE A 82 0.67 7.86 10.04
N SER A 83 -0.14 8.73 10.65
CA SER A 83 -1.38 8.32 11.33
C SER A 83 -2.36 7.61 10.38
N LYS A 84 -2.54 8.12 9.16
CA LYS A 84 -3.40 7.49 8.13
C LYS A 84 -2.85 6.13 7.68
N MET A 85 -1.53 6.01 7.52
CA MET A 85 -0.89 4.74 7.14
C MET A 85 -1.01 3.69 8.25
N GLU A 86 -0.83 4.08 9.52
CA GLU A 86 -1.00 3.19 10.67
C GLU A 86 -2.45 2.71 10.80
N GLU A 87 -3.42 3.61 10.63
CA GLU A 87 -4.84 3.26 10.54
C GLU A 87 -5.07 2.25 9.40
N LEU A 88 -4.49 2.49 8.23
CA LEU A 88 -4.63 1.62 7.07
C LEU A 88 -4.05 0.21 7.32
N VAL A 89 -2.88 0.11 7.95
CA VAL A 89 -2.28 -1.18 8.34
C VAL A 89 -3.21 -1.94 9.30
N SER A 90 -3.85 -1.25 10.25
CA SER A 90 -4.77 -1.88 11.20
C SER A 90 -6.01 -2.48 10.54
N ARG A 91 -6.42 -1.98 9.37
CA ARG A 91 -7.60 -2.47 8.64
C ARG A 91 -7.40 -3.89 8.08
N TYR A 92 -6.17 -4.34 7.90
CA TYR A 92 -5.89 -5.73 7.51
C TYR A 92 -6.24 -6.72 8.63
N ASP A 93 -6.09 -6.34 9.90
CA ASP A 93 -6.34 -7.22 11.06
C ASP A 93 -7.83 -7.52 11.29
N ILE A 94 -8.71 -6.67 10.75
CA ILE A 94 -10.16 -6.81 10.85
C ILE A 94 -10.80 -7.32 9.55
N LEU A 95 -10.00 -7.70 8.56
CA LEU A 95 -10.47 -8.04 7.22
C LEU A 95 -11.20 -9.39 7.15
N ASP A 96 -10.94 -10.29 8.12
CA ASP A 96 -11.50 -11.65 8.23
C ASP A 96 -11.53 -12.41 6.88
N PRO A 97 -10.36 -12.64 6.25
CA PRO A 97 -10.31 -13.28 4.94
C PRO A 97 -10.69 -14.76 5.04
N PRO A 98 -11.30 -15.35 4.00
CA PRO A 98 -11.36 -16.80 3.87
C PRO A 98 -9.94 -17.40 3.98
N GLU A 99 -9.81 -18.56 4.61
CA GLU A 99 -8.51 -19.17 4.95
C GLU A 99 -7.56 -19.25 3.75
N VAL A 100 -8.08 -19.62 2.58
CA VAL A 100 -7.35 -19.72 1.31
C VAL A 100 -6.71 -18.39 0.85
N PHE A 101 -7.23 -17.24 1.29
CA PHE A 101 -6.69 -15.91 0.97
C PHE A 101 -5.78 -15.35 2.07
N SER A 102 -5.70 -15.97 3.26
CA SER A 102 -4.96 -15.46 4.41
C SER A 102 -3.52 -15.07 4.08
N SER A 103 -2.78 -15.94 3.39
CA SER A 103 -1.39 -15.69 2.98
C SER A 103 -1.25 -14.50 2.03
N SER A 104 -2.20 -14.29 1.12
CA SER A 104 -2.17 -13.11 0.23
C SER A 104 -2.43 -11.81 1.00
N VAL A 105 -3.33 -11.84 1.98
CA VAL A 105 -3.66 -10.69 2.83
C VAL A 105 -2.48 -10.32 3.73
N GLU A 106 -1.79 -11.32 4.28
CA GLU A 106 -0.58 -11.10 5.08
C GLU A 106 0.52 -10.41 4.25
N LEU A 107 0.72 -10.82 3.00
CA LEU A 107 1.68 -10.17 2.10
C LEU A 107 1.27 -8.73 1.72
N PHE A 108 -0.02 -8.46 1.48
CA PHE A 108 -0.49 -7.08 1.29
C PHE A 108 -0.25 -6.21 2.53
N LYS A 109 -0.43 -6.78 3.74
CA LYS A 109 -0.12 -6.09 5.00
C LYS A 109 1.37 -5.79 5.11
N LEU A 110 2.25 -6.77 4.85
CA LEU A 110 3.71 -6.60 4.87
C LEU A 110 4.18 -5.54 3.87
N SER A 111 3.60 -5.53 2.66
CA SER A 111 3.84 -4.48 1.68
C SER A 111 3.49 -3.10 2.24
N THR A 112 2.29 -2.94 2.78
CA THR A 112 1.81 -1.67 3.34
C THR A 112 2.67 -1.20 4.51
N GLN A 113 3.08 -2.12 5.39
CA GLN A 113 4.00 -1.83 6.50
C GLN A 113 5.37 -1.38 6.00
N SER A 114 5.89 -2.01 4.96
CA SER A 114 7.18 -1.64 4.36
C SER A 114 7.12 -0.25 3.71
N GLN A 115 5.98 0.13 3.09
CA GLN A 115 5.77 1.51 2.62
C GLN A 115 5.74 2.51 3.77
N LEU A 116 5.02 2.21 4.86
CA LEU A 116 5.00 3.05 6.05
C LEU A 116 6.40 3.27 6.64
N GLU A 117 7.20 2.22 6.78
CA GLU A 117 8.57 2.35 7.28
C GLU A 117 9.47 3.12 6.29
N SER A 118 9.27 2.95 4.99
CA SER A 118 9.94 3.75 3.95
C SER A 118 9.62 5.25 4.12
N ASP A 119 8.36 5.58 4.34
CA ASP A 119 7.90 6.97 4.52
C ASP A 119 8.51 7.60 5.77
N LYS A 120 8.60 6.85 6.88
CA LYS A 120 9.28 7.29 8.11
C LYS A 120 10.74 7.61 7.87
N GLU A 121 11.44 6.80 7.06
CA GLU A 121 12.84 7.05 6.71
C GLU A 121 12.99 8.26 5.75
N ILE A 122 12.03 8.52 4.84
CA ILE A 122 12.00 9.78 4.07
C ILE A 122 11.83 10.99 4.99
N ILE A 123 10.89 10.94 5.92
CA ILE A 123 10.64 12.02 6.88
C ILE A 123 11.91 12.28 7.69
N ARG A 124 12.57 11.22 8.17
CA ARG A 124 13.85 11.31 8.88
C ARG A 124 14.94 11.96 8.03
N TRP A 125 15.07 11.57 6.76
CA TRP A 125 16.02 12.20 5.84
C TRP A 125 15.73 13.69 5.67
N ILE A 126 14.48 14.09 5.43
CA ILE A 126 14.09 15.50 5.30
C ILE A 126 14.34 16.27 6.62
N GLN A 127 14.08 15.63 7.76
CA GLN A 127 14.28 16.21 9.08
C GLN A 127 15.75 16.42 9.45
N SER A 128 16.63 15.50 9.08
CA SER A 128 18.01 15.47 9.60
C SER A 128 19.11 15.62 8.55
N GLY A 129 18.78 15.45 7.26
CA GLY A 129 19.75 15.32 6.19
C GLY A 129 20.47 13.96 6.15
N ASP A 130 20.06 12.98 6.98
CA ASP A 130 20.62 11.63 7.04
C ASP A 130 20.43 10.88 5.72
N ILE A 131 21.48 10.82 4.90
CA ILE A 131 21.44 10.15 3.59
C ILE A 131 21.22 8.63 3.74
N ASP A 132 21.69 8.03 4.83
CA ASP A 132 21.47 6.60 5.07
C ASP A 132 19.98 6.30 5.28
N ALA A 133 19.22 7.26 5.84
CA ALA A 133 17.77 7.14 5.94
C ALA A 133 17.12 7.10 4.55
N LYS A 134 17.58 7.94 3.62
CA LYS A 134 17.10 7.90 2.23
C LYS A 134 17.39 6.55 1.56
N ILE A 135 18.60 6.01 1.73
CA ILE A 135 18.97 4.69 1.18
C ILE A 135 18.10 3.58 1.79
N ARG A 136 17.84 3.63 3.10
CA ARG A 136 16.94 2.67 3.76
C ARG A 136 15.51 2.77 3.24
N SER A 137 15.00 3.98 3.04
CA SER A 137 13.70 4.21 2.43
C SER A 137 13.59 3.54 1.04
N ASP A 138 14.58 3.75 0.17
CA ASP A 138 14.60 3.15 -1.17
C ASP A 138 14.56 1.60 -1.08
N SER A 139 15.36 1.01 -0.18
CA SER A 139 15.36 -0.44 0.05
C SER A 139 14.02 -0.98 0.57
N LEU A 140 13.37 -0.27 1.49
CA LEU A 140 12.06 -0.64 2.04
C LEU A 140 10.96 -0.55 0.97
N MET A 141 11.08 0.39 0.03
CA MET A 141 10.16 0.52 -1.08
C MET A 141 10.31 -0.64 -2.07
N GLU A 142 11.54 -1.09 -2.36
CA GLU A 142 11.79 -2.29 -3.16
C GLU A 142 11.21 -3.55 -2.50
N GLU A 143 11.39 -3.68 -1.18
CA GLU A 143 10.84 -4.79 -0.39
C GLU A 143 9.30 -4.79 -0.42
N SER A 144 8.69 -3.63 -0.22
CA SER A 144 7.24 -3.42 -0.35
C SER A 144 6.69 -3.95 -1.68
N PHE A 145 7.37 -3.60 -2.78
CA PHE A 145 6.95 -4.03 -4.12
C PHE A 145 7.09 -5.55 -4.27
N GLY A 146 8.14 -6.14 -3.71
CA GLY A 146 8.30 -7.60 -3.63
C GLY A 146 7.12 -8.29 -2.95
N TYR A 147 6.72 -7.78 -1.78
CA TYR A 147 5.55 -8.29 -1.06
C TYR A 147 4.25 -8.11 -1.83
N GLU A 148 4.03 -6.94 -2.45
CA GLU A 148 2.82 -6.67 -3.23
C GLU A 148 2.70 -7.63 -4.41
N MET A 149 3.78 -7.82 -5.17
CA MET A 149 3.79 -8.75 -6.31
C MET A 149 3.55 -10.20 -5.87
N ALA A 150 4.11 -10.61 -4.74
CA ALA A 150 3.85 -11.93 -4.16
C ALA A 150 2.39 -12.08 -3.69
N ALA A 151 1.83 -11.04 -3.04
CA ALA A 151 0.44 -10.98 -2.64
C ALA A 151 -0.49 -11.16 -3.84
N LEU A 152 -0.21 -10.45 -4.93
CA LEU A 152 -0.96 -10.51 -6.18
C LEU A 152 -0.91 -11.86 -6.85
N ALA A 153 0.28 -12.45 -6.94
CA ALA A 153 0.45 -13.78 -7.51
C ALA A 153 -0.39 -14.81 -6.73
N LYS A 154 -0.31 -14.80 -5.40
CA LYS A 154 -1.09 -15.70 -4.54
C LYS A 154 -2.59 -15.46 -4.64
N PHE A 155 -3.02 -14.21 -4.53
CA PHE A 155 -4.43 -13.84 -4.61
C PHE A 155 -5.06 -14.32 -5.94
N ASN A 156 -4.35 -14.11 -7.05
CA ASN A 156 -4.81 -14.53 -8.36
C ASN A 156 -4.76 -16.06 -8.55
N ALA A 157 -3.78 -16.75 -7.98
CA ALA A 157 -3.70 -18.21 -8.01
C ALA A 157 -4.89 -18.85 -7.29
N VAL A 158 -5.25 -18.35 -6.11
CA VAL A 158 -6.42 -18.78 -5.34
C VAL A 158 -7.71 -18.50 -6.12
N LYS A 159 -7.86 -17.30 -6.69
CA LYS A 159 -9.01 -16.94 -7.54
C LYS A 159 -9.14 -17.85 -8.77
N ALA A 160 -8.03 -18.32 -9.32
CA ALA A 160 -7.99 -19.24 -10.45
C ALA A 160 -8.15 -20.73 -10.05
N GLY A 161 -8.19 -21.05 -8.75
CA GLY A 161 -8.25 -22.42 -8.25
C GLY A 161 -6.95 -23.22 -8.42
N ILE A 162 -5.81 -22.54 -8.54
CA ILE A 162 -4.48 -23.13 -8.78
C ILE A 162 -3.76 -23.41 -7.46
N ASP A 163 -3.98 -22.58 -6.44
CA ASP A 163 -3.40 -22.72 -5.09
C ASP A 163 -4.58 -22.77 -4.09
N PRO A 164 -4.91 -23.95 -3.52
CA PRO A 164 -5.99 -24.11 -2.56
C PRO A 164 -5.63 -23.60 -1.16
#